data_AF-A0A0F0HIY7-F1
#
_entry.id   AF-A0A0F0HIY7-F1
#
_cell.length_a   1.000
_cell.length_b   1.000
_cell.length_c   1.000
_cell.angle_alpha   90.00
_cell.angle_beta   90.00
_cell.angle_gamma   90.00
#
_symmetry.space_group_name_H-M   'P 1'
#
loop_
_entity.id
_entity.type
_entity.pdbx_description
1 polymer ?
#
loop_
_entity_poly.entity_id
_entity_poly.type
_entity_poly.pdbx_seq_one_letter_code
_entity_poly.pdbx_strand_id
1 'polypeptide(L)'
;AWRLGDEVFAEVALPEAGRSEAGLFGLHPALLDAALHAVALGGGLVEETGQGRLPFAWSGVSLFAAGASELRVRLARAGADAVSLAVADGTGVPVASVESLVLRPFAADQLAGAGGAQESLFRPEWAGVALPSVASSDVVTVLGGDDLGLGDAELFGTLAELRAAVATGLSVPGTIVVPVLSEAGPDVAAATHGAVNRALVLVQEWLAEDLLADTRLVLVTRGAVAVSSEEAVLDLASAAVWGLLRSAQSENPG
;
A
#
# COMPACT_ATOMS: atom_id res chain seq x y z
N ALA A 1 29.90 26.03 -9.91
CA ALA A 1 30.27 26.81 -8.72
C ALA A 1 31.74 27.23 -8.81
N TRP A 2 32.09 28.38 -8.24
CA TRP A 2 33.45 28.91 -8.18
C TRP A 2 33.72 29.46 -6.77
N ARG A 3 34.99 29.61 -6.39
CA ARG A 3 35.40 30.01 -5.04
C ARG A 3 36.31 31.24 -5.09
N LEU A 4 36.11 32.15 -4.14
CA LEU A 4 37.00 33.30 -3.91
C LEU A 4 37.22 33.44 -2.40
N GLY A 5 38.42 33.13 -1.92
CA GLY A 5 38.71 33.09 -0.48
C GLY A 5 37.82 32.05 0.22
N ASP A 6 37.05 32.53 1.21
CA ASP A 6 36.08 31.76 2.00
C ASP A 6 34.64 31.89 1.48
N GLU A 7 34.46 32.45 0.27
CA GLU A 7 33.17 32.63 -0.36
C GLU A 7 32.98 31.66 -1.54
N VAL A 8 31.77 31.14 -1.68
CA VAL A 8 31.38 30.26 -2.78
C VAL A 8 30.29 30.94 -3.59
N PHE A 9 30.39 30.77 -4.89
CA PHE A 9 29.44 31.31 -5.83
C PHE A 9 28.91 30.21 -6.73
N ALA A 10 27.61 30.26 -7.04
CA ALA A 10 26.96 29.29 -7.90
C ALA A 10 25.94 29.94 -8.81
N GLU A 11 25.76 29.35 -9.99
CA GLU A 11 24.67 29.65 -10.89
C GLU A 11 23.77 28.41 -10.93
N VAL A 12 22.48 28.62 -10.76
CA VAL A 12 21.46 27.56 -10.75
C VAL A 12 20.29 28.00 -11.59
N ALA A 13 19.73 27.07 -12.38
CA ALA A 13 18.58 27.33 -13.23
C ALA A 13 17.56 26.21 -13.08
N LEU A 14 16.28 26.56 -13.20
CA LEU A 14 15.22 25.56 -13.26
C LEU A 14 15.36 24.73 -14.55
N PRO A 15 15.08 23.41 -14.48
CA PRO A 15 14.83 22.60 -15.66
C PRO A 15 13.70 23.21 -16.50
N GLU A 16 13.71 22.96 -17.81
CA GLU A 16 12.80 23.60 -18.76
C GLU A 16 11.31 23.47 -18.38
N ALA A 17 10.91 22.30 -17.87
CA ALA A 17 9.55 22.04 -17.39
C ALA A 17 9.14 22.92 -16.19
N GLY A 18 10.08 23.31 -15.32
CA GLY A 18 9.80 24.14 -14.13
C GLY A 18 9.85 25.64 -14.40
N ARG A 19 10.39 26.08 -15.55
CA ARG A 19 10.55 27.52 -15.85
C ARG A 19 9.22 28.24 -16.03
N SER A 20 8.22 27.57 -16.60
CA SER A 20 6.87 28.13 -16.75
C SER A 20 6.16 28.35 -15.42
N GLU A 21 6.51 27.59 -14.39
CA GLU A 21 5.91 27.67 -13.06
C GLU A 21 6.64 28.67 -12.14
N ALA A 22 7.83 29.15 -12.52
CA ALA A 22 8.65 30.04 -11.70
C ALA A 22 7.87 31.30 -11.24
N GLY A 23 7.07 31.88 -12.13
CA GLY A 23 6.26 33.07 -11.85
C GLY A 23 5.13 32.85 -10.83
N LEU A 24 4.80 31.60 -10.49
CA LEU A 24 3.82 31.28 -9.45
C LEU A 24 4.38 31.41 -8.03
N PHE A 25 5.70 31.57 -7.90
CA PHE A 25 6.39 31.64 -6.61
C PHE A 25 7.13 32.97 -6.45
N GLY A 26 7.23 33.43 -5.20
CA GLY A 26 8.20 34.48 -4.84
C GLY A 26 9.61 34.03 -5.21
N LEU A 27 10.01 32.85 -4.75
CA LEU A 27 11.20 32.14 -5.22
C LEU A 27 10.85 30.66 -5.35
N HIS A 28 11.14 30.06 -6.50
CA HIS A 28 10.78 28.66 -6.73
C HIS A 28 11.51 27.74 -5.72
N PRO A 29 10.81 26.89 -4.94
CA PRO A 29 11.43 26.08 -3.88
C PRO A 29 12.59 25.21 -4.37
N ALA A 30 12.42 24.51 -5.50
CA ALA A 30 13.50 23.70 -6.08
C ALA A 30 14.71 24.53 -6.55
N LEU A 31 14.51 25.80 -6.94
CA LEU A 31 15.60 26.67 -7.36
C LEU A 31 16.38 27.19 -6.16
N LEU A 32 15.67 27.53 -5.07
CA LEU A 32 16.28 27.88 -3.79
C LEU A 32 17.06 26.68 -3.21
N ASP A 33 16.47 25.49 -3.21
CA ASP A 33 17.11 24.27 -2.72
C ASP A 33 18.38 23.93 -3.53
N ALA A 34 18.30 24.02 -4.86
CA ALA A 34 19.47 23.83 -5.73
C ALA A 34 20.60 24.82 -5.42
N ALA A 35 20.29 26.06 -5.03
CA ALA A 35 21.30 27.02 -4.60
C ALA A 35 22.02 26.58 -3.31
N LEU A 36 21.32 25.88 -2.40
CA LEU A 36 21.90 25.37 -1.16
C LEU A 36 22.88 24.22 -1.39
N HIS A 37 22.78 23.49 -2.51
CA HIS A 37 23.75 22.44 -2.86
C HIS A 37 25.17 22.98 -3.00
N ALA A 38 25.34 24.27 -3.32
CA ALA A 38 26.65 24.89 -3.40
C ALA A 38 27.36 24.99 -2.04
N VAL A 39 26.64 24.88 -0.92
CA VAL A 39 27.23 24.81 0.42
C VAL A 39 28.12 23.57 0.55
N ALA A 40 27.69 22.42 0.00
CA ALA A 40 28.45 21.17 0.06
C ALA A 40 29.72 21.19 -0.82
N LEU A 41 29.79 22.10 -1.80
CA LEU A 41 30.95 22.28 -2.67
C LEU A 41 31.99 23.22 -2.07
N GLY A 42 31.63 23.95 -1.00
CA GLY A 42 32.47 24.91 -0.30
C GLY A 42 33.22 24.30 0.87
N GLY A 43 34.27 23.52 0.61
CA GLY A 43 35.17 23.07 1.68
C GLY A 43 35.63 24.26 2.53
N GLY A 44 35.15 24.33 3.78
CA GLY A 44 35.43 25.42 4.74
C GLY A 44 34.27 26.37 5.09
N LEU A 45 33.10 26.32 4.42
CA LEU A 45 31.94 27.16 4.79
C LEU A 45 31.30 26.76 6.13
N VAL A 46 31.38 25.49 6.47
CA VAL A 46 30.95 24.87 7.73
C VAL A 46 31.97 23.81 8.12
N GLU A 47 32.05 23.44 9.40
CA GLU A 47 32.98 22.39 9.83
C GLU A 47 32.69 21.06 9.13
N GLU A 48 33.73 20.34 8.72
CA GLU A 48 33.57 19.03 8.07
C GLU A 48 33.47 17.92 9.12
N THR A 49 32.27 17.38 9.32
CA THR A 49 32.05 16.27 10.26
C THR A 49 31.82 14.93 9.55
N GLY A 50 32.03 14.85 8.24
CA GLY A 50 31.77 13.65 7.43
C GLY A 50 30.30 13.22 7.34
N GLN A 51 29.38 14.08 7.81
CA GLN A 51 27.94 13.85 7.83
C GLN A 51 27.24 14.81 6.86
N GLY A 52 26.15 14.36 6.24
CA GLY A 52 25.27 15.25 5.48
C GLY A 52 24.74 16.37 6.38
N ARG A 53 24.48 17.54 5.80
CA ARG A 53 23.89 18.68 6.52
C ARG A 53 22.56 19.10 5.90
N LEU A 54 21.62 19.50 6.76
CA LEU A 54 20.31 20.00 6.34
C LEU A 54 20.06 21.42 6.88
N PRO A 55 19.36 22.28 6.11
CA PRO A 55 18.81 23.53 6.61
C PRO A 55 17.94 23.33 7.84
N PHE A 56 18.20 24.08 8.92
CA PHE A 56 17.46 23.99 10.17
C PHE A 56 16.77 25.29 10.57
N ALA A 57 17.49 26.41 10.56
CA ALA A 57 16.95 27.70 10.98
C ALA A 57 17.40 28.83 10.03
N TRP A 58 16.47 29.70 9.68
CA TRP A 58 16.68 30.85 8.81
C TRP A 58 16.51 32.14 9.62
N SER A 59 17.35 33.14 9.38
CA SER A 59 17.28 34.45 10.05
C SER A 59 17.65 35.55 9.07
N GLY A 60 16.96 36.69 9.19
CA GLY A 60 17.17 37.85 8.31
C GLY A 60 16.87 37.55 6.84
N VAL A 61 15.77 36.84 6.55
CA VAL A 61 15.36 36.52 5.18
C VAL A 61 14.62 37.72 4.56
N SER A 62 15.09 38.20 3.42
CA SER A 62 14.44 39.25 2.63
C SER A 62 14.28 38.80 1.19
N LEU A 63 13.14 39.11 0.58
CA LEU A 63 12.84 38.87 -0.83
C LEU A 63 12.64 40.23 -1.52
N PHE A 64 13.38 40.47 -2.60
CA PHE A 64 13.42 41.74 -3.33
C PHE A 64 12.73 41.66 -4.70
N ALA A 65 12.76 40.49 -5.34
CA ALA A 65 12.14 40.24 -6.64
C ALA A 65 11.54 38.82 -6.68
N ALA A 66 10.56 38.62 -7.57
CA ALA A 66 9.84 37.35 -7.70
C ALA A 66 9.93 36.75 -9.10
N GLY A 67 9.67 35.44 -9.21
CA GLY A 67 9.53 34.76 -10.51
C GLY A 67 10.84 34.44 -11.24
N ALA A 68 11.99 34.52 -10.55
CA ALA A 68 13.28 34.16 -11.13
C ALA A 68 13.32 32.66 -11.49
N SER A 69 13.76 32.36 -12.71
CA SER A 69 13.98 30.98 -13.21
C SER A 69 15.46 30.58 -13.22
N GLU A 70 16.35 31.53 -12.97
CA GLU A 70 17.80 31.38 -12.84
C GLU A 70 18.30 32.30 -11.72
N LEU A 71 19.24 31.80 -10.90
CA LEU A 71 19.87 32.55 -9.82
C LEU A 71 21.39 32.48 -9.90
N ARG A 72 22.03 33.59 -9.53
CA ARG A 72 23.41 33.67 -9.08
C ARG A 72 23.42 33.82 -7.57
N VAL A 73 24.14 32.96 -6.88
CA VAL A 73 24.16 32.93 -5.42
C VAL A 73 25.57 33.06 -4.92
N ARG A 74 25.76 33.93 -3.92
CA ARG A 74 26.97 34.06 -3.12
C ARG A 74 26.71 33.53 -1.73
N LEU A 75 27.54 32.61 -1.29
CA LEU A 75 27.55 31.98 0.01
C LEU A 75 28.81 32.39 0.76
N ALA A 76 28.65 32.86 2.00
CA ALA A 76 29.77 33.20 2.86
C ALA A 76 29.53 32.69 4.28
N ARG A 77 30.61 32.38 5.00
CA ARG A 77 30.54 31.87 6.38
C ARG A 77 29.90 32.91 7.31
N ALA A 78 28.89 32.50 8.08
CA ALA A 78 28.19 33.32 9.08
C ALA A 78 28.29 32.74 10.51
N GLY A 79 29.02 31.62 10.68
CA GLY A 79 29.24 30.95 11.96
C GLY A 79 29.99 29.62 11.78
N ALA A 80 30.09 28.81 12.84
CA ALA A 80 30.66 27.47 12.75
C ALA A 80 29.82 26.54 11.85
N ASP A 81 28.50 26.60 12.03
CA ASP A 81 27.49 25.80 11.33
C ASP A 81 26.47 26.67 10.57
N ALA A 82 26.85 27.88 10.18
CA ALA A 82 25.94 28.84 9.54
C ALA A 82 26.56 29.53 8.32
N VAL A 83 25.72 29.77 7.31
CA VAL A 83 26.08 30.46 6.06
C VAL A 83 25.12 31.63 5.81
N SER A 84 25.63 32.69 5.19
CA SER A 84 24.83 33.80 4.66
C SER A 84 24.65 33.65 3.16
N LEU A 85 23.51 34.10 2.63
CA LEU A 85 23.17 34.04 1.21
C LEU A 85 22.91 35.44 0.66
N ALA A 86 23.52 35.76 -0.48
CA ALA A 86 23.09 36.85 -1.35
C ALA A 86 22.72 36.27 -2.71
N VAL A 87 21.47 36.50 -3.14
CA VAL A 87 20.87 35.90 -4.33
C VAL A 87 20.52 37.00 -5.32
N ALA A 88 20.97 36.86 -6.56
CA ALA A 88 20.64 37.71 -7.69
C ALA A 88 20.11 36.86 -8.86
N ASP A 89 19.46 37.48 -9.84
CA ASP A 89 19.08 36.80 -11.09
C ASP A 89 20.26 36.71 -12.08
N GLY A 90 20.02 36.14 -13.27
CA GLY A 90 21.02 36.03 -14.34
C GLY A 90 21.54 37.38 -14.87
N THR A 91 20.85 38.48 -14.58
CA THR A 91 21.25 39.85 -14.94
C THR A 91 22.02 40.57 -13.81
N GLY A 92 22.05 39.98 -12.61
CA GLY A 92 22.69 40.55 -11.42
C GLY A 92 21.78 41.42 -10.56
N VAL A 93 20.47 41.47 -10.82
CA VAL A 93 19.51 42.18 -9.97
C VAL A 93 19.25 41.37 -8.70
N PRO A 94 19.28 41.98 -7.50
CA PRO A 94 19.00 41.28 -6.25
C PRO A 94 17.61 40.64 -6.23
N VAL A 95 17.55 39.36 -5.87
CA VAL A 95 16.32 38.56 -5.75
C VAL A 95 16.01 38.29 -4.28
N ALA A 96 16.99 37.86 -3.49
CA ALA A 96 16.80 37.56 -2.07
C ALA A 96 18.11 37.69 -1.27
N SER A 97 18.00 37.83 0.05
CA SER A 97 19.12 37.71 0.97
C SER A 97 18.74 36.95 2.22
N VAL A 98 19.72 36.27 2.81
CA VAL A 98 19.58 35.59 4.10
C VAL A 98 20.82 35.93 4.93
N GLU A 99 20.61 36.54 6.08
CA GLU A 99 21.70 36.89 7.00
C GLU A 99 22.35 35.64 7.60
N SER A 100 21.54 34.65 7.99
CA SER A 100 22.04 33.39 8.55
C SER A 100 21.11 32.21 8.25
N LEU A 101 21.68 31.16 7.68
CA LEU A 101 21.11 29.83 7.55
C LEU A 101 21.94 28.84 8.38
N VAL A 102 21.37 28.36 9.46
CA VAL A 102 21.97 27.34 10.32
C VAL A 102 21.74 25.96 9.70
N LEU A 103 22.82 25.20 9.59
CA LEU A 103 22.85 23.86 9.03
C LEU A 103 23.15 22.85 10.14
N ARG A 104 22.41 21.76 10.20
CA ARG A 104 22.65 20.71 11.21
C ARG A 104 23.16 19.43 10.59
N PRO A 105 24.08 18.70 11.24
CA PRO A 105 24.41 17.34 10.86
C PRO A 105 23.16 16.46 10.93
N PHE A 106 23.03 15.56 9.95
CA PHE A 106 22.14 14.42 10.04
C PHE A 106 22.91 13.15 9.69
N ALA A 107 22.63 12.06 10.41
CA ALA A 107 23.13 10.74 10.06
C ALA A 107 22.20 10.11 9.01
N ALA A 108 22.76 9.58 7.93
CA ALA A 108 21.98 8.92 6.88
C ALA A 108 21.13 7.76 7.44
N ASP A 109 21.63 7.11 8.49
CA ASP A 109 20.97 6.02 9.22
C ASP A 109 19.62 6.42 9.85
N GLN A 110 19.43 7.71 10.17
CA GLN A 110 18.15 8.22 10.67
C GLN A 110 17.11 8.38 9.55
N LEU A 111 17.55 8.55 8.30
CA LEU A 111 16.67 8.60 7.13
C LEU A 111 16.29 7.18 6.65
N ALA A 112 17.21 6.23 6.78
CA ALA A 112 16.97 4.81 6.48
C ALA A 112 15.86 4.18 7.36
N GLY A 113 15.65 4.71 8.58
CA GLY A 113 14.53 4.33 9.45
C GLY A 113 13.13 4.63 8.86
N ALA A 114 13.03 5.59 7.92
CA ALA A 114 11.79 5.85 7.18
C ALA A 114 11.68 5.03 5.88
N GLY A 115 12.81 4.57 5.32
CA GLY A 115 12.86 3.70 4.15
C GLY A 115 12.56 2.23 4.44
N GLY A 116 12.68 1.79 5.71
CA GLY A 116 12.30 0.44 6.13
C GLY A 116 10.79 0.21 6.34
N ALA A 117 9.98 1.28 6.30
CA ALA A 117 8.52 1.20 6.44
C ALA A 117 7.78 1.02 5.10
N GLN A 118 8.50 0.78 4.00
CA GLN A 118 7.89 0.49 2.70
C GLN A 118 7.16 -0.87 2.63
N GLU A 119 7.21 -1.69 3.69
CA GLU A 119 6.52 -2.99 3.73
C GLU A 119 5.62 -3.19 4.98
N SER A 120 5.05 -2.12 5.54
CA SER A 120 4.10 -2.25 6.65
C SER A 120 2.67 -2.58 6.21
N LEU A 121 2.39 -2.55 4.91
CA LEU A 121 1.08 -2.87 4.35
C LEU A 121 1.18 -4.13 3.50
N PHE A 122 0.73 -5.25 4.07
CA PHE A 122 0.56 -6.49 3.33
C PHE A 122 -0.78 -6.46 2.59
N ARG A 123 -0.78 -6.88 1.33
CA ARG A 123 -2.00 -7.15 0.56
C ARG A 123 -2.07 -8.64 0.23
N PRO A 124 -3.27 -9.25 0.25
CA PRO A 124 -3.45 -10.59 -0.30
C PRO A 124 -3.13 -10.58 -1.80
N GLU A 125 -2.36 -11.56 -2.25
CA GLU A 125 -2.06 -11.82 -3.66
C GLU A 125 -2.46 -13.24 -4.02
N TRP A 126 -3.18 -13.38 -5.12
CA TRP A 126 -3.64 -14.67 -5.62
C TRP A 126 -2.65 -15.19 -6.64
N ALA A 127 -1.85 -16.18 -6.25
CA ALA A 127 -0.93 -16.86 -7.16
C ALA A 127 -1.61 -18.07 -7.81
N GLY A 128 -1.54 -18.17 -9.14
CA GLY A 128 -2.01 -19.33 -9.88
C GLY A 128 -1.18 -20.57 -9.54
N VAL A 129 -1.84 -21.65 -9.14
CA VAL A 129 -1.19 -22.94 -8.85
C VAL A 129 -1.49 -23.91 -9.99
N ALA A 130 -0.44 -24.51 -10.55
CA ALA A 130 -0.60 -25.58 -11.53
C ALA A 130 -1.19 -26.82 -10.85
N LEU A 131 -2.36 -27.26 -11.31
CA LEU A 131 -2.99 -28.46 -10.78
C LEU A 131 -2.28 -29.71 -11.31
N PRO A 132 -1.95 -30.70 -10.47
CA PRO A 132 -1.44 -31.97 -10.94
C PRO A 132 -2.50 -32.66 -11.81
N SER A 133 -2.07 -33.38 -12.85
CA SER A 133 -2.96 -34.26 -13.61
C SER A 133 -3.39 -35.41 -12.69
N VAL A 134 -4.67 -35.38 -12.29
CA VAL A 134 -5.26 -36.43 -11.43
C VAL A 134 -5.68 -37.61 -12.29
N ALA A 135 -5.23 -38.82 -11.93
CA ALA A 135 -5.55 -40.07 -12.63
C ALA A 135 -6.87 -40.72 -12.16
N SER A 136 -7.39 -40.33 -11.00
CA SER A 136 -8.73 -40.67 -10.52
C SER A 136 -9.32 -39.47 -9.78
N SER A 137 -10.56 -39.13 -10.09
CA SER A 137 -11.35 -38.24 -9.23
C SER A 137 -11.97 -39.11 -8.15
N ASP A 138 -11.67 -38.83 -6.88
CA ASP A 138 -12.57 -39.28 -5.82
C ASP A 138 -13.94 -38.64 -6.07
N VAL A 139 -15.01 -39.35 -5.72
CA VAL A 139 -16.38 -38.82 -5.80
C VAL A 139 -16.47 -37.63 -4.85
N VAL A 140 -16.85 -36.47 -5.38
CA VAL A 140 -17.00 -35.25 -4.58
C VAL A 140 -18.38 -35.25 -3.95
N THR A 141 -18.45 -35.16 -2.63
CA THR A 141 -19.70 -34.93 -1.92
C THR A 141 -20.02 -33.44 -1.89
N VAL A 142 -21.21 -33.07 -2.36
CA VAL A 142 -21.70 -31.70 -2.37
C VAL A 142 -22.91 -31.62 -1.45
N LEU A 143 -22.89 -30.64 -0.56
CA LEU A 143 -24.03 -30.29 0.28
C LEU A 143 -24.73 -29.07 -0.33
N GLY A 144 -25.92 -29.30 -0.89
CA GLY A 144 -26.68 -28.35 -1.70
C GLY A 144 -27.12 -28.95 -3.04
N GLY A 145 -27.45 -28.09 -4.00
CA GLY A 145 -27.76 -28.50 -5.37
C GLY A 145 -26.53 -28.69 -6.24
N ASP A 146 -26.73 -29.08 -7.51
CA ASP A 146 -25.68 -29.16 -8.52
C ASP A 146 -25.34 -27.77 -9.12
N ASP A 147 -25.27 -26.74 -8.28
CA ASP A 147 -25.02 -25.36 -8.72
C ASP A 147 -23.60 -25.18 -9.32
N LEU A 148 -22.71 -26.15 -9.05
CA LEU A 148 -21.35 -26.21 -9.59
C LEU A 148 -21.25 -27.02 -10.89
N GLY A 149 -22.29 -27.78 -11.27
CA GLY A 149 -22.29 -28.60 -12.48
C GLY A 149 -21.26 -29.73 -12.44
N LEU A 150 -21.09 -30.39 -11.29
CA LEU A 150 -20.01 -31.35 -11.04
C LEU A 150 -20.30 -32.76 -11.56
N GLY A 151 -21.46 -33.00 -12.18
CA GLY A 151 -21.78 -34.25 -12.87
C GLY A 151 -21.90 -35.43 -11.90
N ASP A 152 -20.81 -36.16 -11.68
CA ASP A 152 -20.76 -37.40 -10.87
C ASP A 152 -20.66 -37.13 -9.35
N ALA A 153 -21.07 -35.94 -8.89
CA ALA A 153 -21.03 -35.59 -7.47
C ALA A 153 -22.17 -36.25 -6.68
N GLU A 154 -21.88 -36.66 -5.44
CA GLU A 154 -22.91 -37.09 -4.49
C GLU A 154 -23.57 -35.87 -3.86
N LEU A 155 -24.83 -35.62 -4.20
CA LEU A 155 -25.58 -34.46 -3.73
C LEU A 155 -26.42 -34.81 -2.51
N PHE A 156 -26.27 -34.02 -1.44
CA PHE A 156 -27.15 -34.04 -0.28
C PHE A 156 -27.77 -32.66 -0.12
N GLY A 157 -29.09 -32.55 -0.04
CA GLY A 157 -29.75 -31.25 0.06
C GLY A 157 -29.51 -30.57 1.40
N THR A 158 -29.32 -31.36 2.46
CA THR A 158 -29.11 -30.86 3.83
C THR A 158 -28.15 -31.73 4.63
N LEU A 159 -27.59 -31.17 5.71
CA LEU A 159 -26.69 -31.90 6.60
C LEU A 159 -27.40 -33.09 7.26
N ALA A 160 -28.71 -32.96 7.50
CA ALA A 160 -29.54 -34.03 8.03
C ALA A 160 -29.65 -35.23 7.08
N GLU A 161 -29.75 -35.00 5.77
CA GLU A 161 -29.76 -36.06 4.75
C GLU A 161 -28.43 -36.80 4.70
N LEU A 162 -27.32 -36.06 4.72
CA LEU A 162 -25.98 -36.64 4.80
C LEU A 162 -25.83 -37.50 6.06
N ARG A 163 -26.25 -36.98 7.22
CA ARG A 163 -26.21 -37.72 8.50
C ARG A 163 -26.99 -39.03 8.41
N ALA A 164 -28.18 -39.00 7.80
CA ALA A 164 -28.99 -40.20 7.60
C ALA A 164 -28.31 -41.21 6.66
N ALA A 165 -27.60 -40.74 5.62
CA ALA A 165 -26.85 -41.60 4.72
C ALA A 165 -25.66 -42.27 5.42
N VAL A 166 -24.90 -41.51 6.22
CA VAL A 166 -23.81 -42.08 7.04
C VAL A 166 -24.34 -43.10 8.04
N ALA A 167 -25.47 -42.80 8.70
CA ALA A 167 -26.11 -43.74 9.63
C ALA A 167 -26.60 -45.03 8.96
N THR A 168 -26.88 -45.01 7.65
CA THR A 168 -27.30 -46.20 6.87
C THR A 168 -26.14 -46.91 6.18
N GLY A 169 -24.89 -46.44 6.37
CA GLY A 169 -23.67 -47.15 5.97
C GLY A 169 -22.79 -46.43 4.96
N LEU A 170 -23.09 -45.17 4.60
CA LEU A 170 -22.17 -44.36 3.81
C LEU A 170 -20.90 -44.07 4.64
N SER A 171 -19.72 -44.24 4.04
CA SER A 171 -18.47 -43.80 4.66
C SER A 171 -18.43 -42.28 4.76
N VAL A 172 -17.98 -41.75 5.89
CA VAL A 172 -17.83 -40.31 6.10
C VAL A 172 -16.88 -39.72 5.04
N PRO A 173 -17.32 -38.77 4.20
CA PRO A 173 -16.46 -38.15 3.20
C PRO A 173 -15.32 -37.36 3.87
N GLY A 174 -14.12 -37.40 3.29
CA GLY A 174 -13.00 -36.60 3.78
C GLY A 174 -13.11 -35.10 3.44
N THR A 175 -13.94 -34.74 2.46
CA THR A 175 -14.19 -33.34 2.07
C THR A 175 -15.62 -33.19 1.57
N ILE A 176 -16.29 -32.15 2.03
CA ILE A 176 -17.64 -31.78 1.60
C ILE A 176 -17.63 -30.36 1.07
N VAL A 177 -18.17 -30.20 -0.13
CA VAL A 177 -18.21 -28.94 -0.85
C VAL A 177 -19.60 -28.32 -0.73
N VAL A 178 -19.67 -27.03 -0.40
CA VAL A 178 -20.92 -26.27 -0.30
C VAL A 178 -20.86 -25.09 -1.27
N PRO A 179 -21.71 -25.07 -2.31
CA PRO A 179 -21.85 -23.91 -3.16
C PRO A 179 -22.49 -22.75 -2.38
N VAL A 180 -21.82 -21.60 -2.38
CA VAL A 180 -22.35 -20.34 -1.85
C VAL A 180 -22.39 -19.36 -3.00
N LEU A 181 -23.50 -19.40 -3.73
CA LEU A 181 -23.76 -18.56 -4.88
C LEU A 181 -24.98 -17.70 -4.59
N SER A 182 -24.92 -16.42 -4.94
CA SER A 182 -26.09 -15.55 -4.95
C SER A 182 -26.56 -15.36 -6.38
N GLU A 183 -27.88 -15.34 -6.57
CA GLU A 183 -28.45 -14.78 -7.79
C GLU A 183 -28.31 -13.25 -7.76
N ALA A 184 -28.09 -12.64 -8.93
CA ALA A 184 -28.10 -11.20 -9.06
C ALA A 184 -29.54 -10.69 -8.90
N GLY A 185 -29.79 -9.94 -7.84
CA GLY A 185 -31.10 -9.35 -7.53
C GLY A 185 -30.99 -7.86 -7.24
N PRO A 186 -32.11 -7.10 -7.35
CA PRO A 186 -32.12 -5.67 -7.10
C PRO A 186 -31.85 -5.29 -5.63
N ASP A 187 -32.11 -6.21 -4.69
CA ASP A 187 -31.89 -6.00 -3.26
C ASP A 187 -30.65 -6.77 -2.75
N VAL A 188 -29.48 -6.16 -2.93
CA VAL A 188 -28.20 -6.71 -2.49
C VAL A 188 -28.14 -6.88 -0.96
N ALA A 189 -28.80 -6.02 -0.20
CA ALA A 189 -28.78 -6.08 1.26
C ALA A 189 -29.53 -7.32 1.75
N ALA A 190 -30.74 -7.57 1.26
CA ALA A 190 -31.50 -8.76 1.59
C ALA A 190 -30.77 -10.05 1.15
N ALA A 191 -30.18 -10.05 -0.06
CA ALA A 191 -29.39 -11.18 -0.54
C ALA A 191 -28.18 -11.47 0.37
N THR A 192 -27.47 -10.43 0.79
CA THR A 192 -26.32 -10.52 1.72
C THR A 192 -26.75 -11.09 3.07
N HIS A 193 -27.81 -10.55 3.67
CA HIS A 193 -28.35 -11.06 4.94
C HIS A 193 -28.77 -12.53 4.81
N GLY A 194 -29.42 -12.92 3.71
CA GLY A 194 -29.81 -14.30 3.46
C GLY A 194 -28.61 -15.24 3.33
N ALA A 195 -27.60 -14.85 2.55
CA ALA A 195 -26.40 -15.65 2.35
C ALA A 195 -25.59 -15.86 3.64
N VAL A 196 -25.37 -14.78 4.40
CA VAL A 196 -24.64 -14.83 5.68
C VAL A 196 -25.38 -15.66 6.71
N ASN A 197 -26.71 -15.52 6.84
CA ASN A 197 -27.49 -16.33 7.78
C ASN A 197 -27.47 -17.82 7.41
N ARG A 198 -27.59 -18.17 6.12
CA ARG A 198 -27.47 -19.57 5.68
C ARG A 198 -26.10 -20.16 6.01
N ALA A 199 -25.03 -19.39 5.72
CA ALA A 199 -23.67 -19.82 6.04
C ALA A 199 -23.44 -19.95 7.56
N LEU A 200 -23.98 -19.03 8.37
CA LEU A 200 -23.89 -19.10 9.83
C LEU A 200 -24.57 -20.34 10.38
N VAL A 201 -25.81 -20.62 9.97
CA VAL A 201 -26.55 -21.81 10.40
C VAL A 201 -25.77 -23.07 10.03
N LEU A 202 -25.29 -23.17 8.79
CA LEU A 202 -24.50 -24.30 8.34
C LEU A 202 -23.23 -24.50 9.19
N VAL A 203 -22.46 -23.43 9.43
CA VAL A 203 -21.22 -23.52 10.22
C VAL A 203 -21.52 -23.93 11.66
N GLN A 204 -22.60 -23.42 12.26
CA GLN A 204 -23.01 -23.80 13.62
C GLN A 204 -23.43 -25.27 13.69
N GLU A 205 -24.22 -25.75 12.72
CA GLU A 205 -24.62 -27.15 12.64
C GLU A 205 -23.42 -28.08 12.39
N TRP A 206 -22.48 -27.63 11.54
CA TRP A 206 -21.25 -28.36 11.25
C TRP A 206 -20.37 -28.50 12.49
N LEU A 207 -20.11 -27.40 13.20
CA LEU A 207 -19.28 -27.42 14.42
C LEU A 207 -19.90 -28.20 15.57
N ALA A 208 -21.22 -28.42 15.55
CA ALA A 208 -21.92 -29.24 16.52
C ALA A 208 -21.93 -30.74 16.15
N GLU A 209 -21.37 -31.13 15.01
CA GLU A 209 -21.42 -32.50 14.51
C GLU A 209 -20.10 -33.25 14.72
N ASP A 210 -20.05 -34.06 15.78
CA ASP A 210 -18.89 -34.89 16.11
C ASP A 210 -18.56 -35.91 15.00
N LEU A 211 -19.56 -36.37 14.24
CA LEU A 211 -19.36 -37.34 13.15
C LEU A 211 -18.49 -36.81 12.01
N LEU A 212 -18.43 -35.49 11.85
CA LEU A 212 -17.75 -34.80 10.76
C LEU A 212 -16.49 -34.06 11.24
N ALA A 213 -16.02 -34.34 12.45
CA ALA A 213 -14.87 -33.68 13.05
C ALA A 213 -13.59 -33.82 12.18
N ASP A 214 -13.42 -34.96 11.51
CA ASP A 214 -12.29 -35.22 10.61
C ASP A 214 -12.59 -34.85 9.13
N THR A 215 -13.79 -34.33 8.84
CA THR A 215 -14.21 -33.94 7.49
C THR A 215 -13.91 -32.47 7.25
N ARG A 216 -13.33 -32.17 6.08
CA ARG A 216 -13.09 -30.78 5.66
C ARG A 216 -14.33 -30.18 4.99
N LEU A 217 -14.86 -29.10 5.57
CA LEU A 217 -15.88 -28.26 4.95
C LEU A 217 -15.25 -27.24 4.00
N VAL A 218 -15.69 -27.21 2.74
CA VAL A 218 -15.20 -26.27 1.71
C VAL A 218 -16.37 -25.47 1.16
N LEU A 219 -16.40 -24.16 1.40
CA LEU A 219 -17.40 -23.26 0.83
C LEU A 219 -16.86 -22.65 -0.47
N VAL A 220 -17.61 -22.79 -1.56
CA VAL A 220 -17.21 -22.36 -2.90
C VAL A 220 -18.05 -21.18 -3.33
N THR A 221 -17.40 -20.03 -3.52
CA THR A 221 -18.02 -18.80 -4.02
C THR A 221 -17.56 -18.50 -5.45
N ARG A 222 -18.38 -17.80 -6.24
CA ARG A 222 -18.02 -17.31 -7.59
C ARG A 222 -18.20 -15.80 -7.66
N GLY A 223 -17.20 -15.06 -8.15
CA GLY A 223 -17.27 -13.59 -8.30
C GLY A 223 -17.33 -12.81 -6.98
N ALA A 224 -17.06 -13.47 -5.85
CA ALA A 224 -17.14 -12.90 -4.50
C ALA A 224 -15.88 -12.14 -4.06
N VAL A 225 -14.75 -12.37 -4.74
CA VAL A 225 -13.46 -11.73 -4.44
C VAL A 225 -12.81 -11.35 -5.76
N ALA A 226 -12.30 -10.12 -5.85
CA ALA A 226 -11.46 -9.70 -6.97
C ALA A 226 -10.04 -10.22 -6.74
N VAL A 227 -9.50 -10.97 -7.70
CA VAL A 227 -8.15 -11.55 -7.62
C VAL A 227 -7.09 -10.67 -8.28
N SER A 228 -7.52 -9.64 -9.02
CA SER A 228 -6.67 -8.60 -9.61
C SER A 228 -7.27 -7.21 -9.43
N SER A 229 -6.46 -6.17 -9.60
CA SER A 229 -6.91 -4.76 -9.47
C SER A 229 -7.88 -4.32 -10.56
N GLU A 230 -8.00 -5.09 -11.65
CA GLU A 230 -8.85 -4.77 -12.79
C GLU A 230 -10.20 -5.52 -12.74
N GLU A 231 -10.36 -6.44 -11.79
CA GLU A 231 -11.56 -7.26 -11.64
C GLU A 231 -12.57 -6.62 -10.68
N ALA A 232 -13.83 -6.59 -11.09
CA ALA A 232 -14.94 -6.16 -10.24
C ALA A 232 -15.48 -7.34 -9.42
N VAL A 233 -15.84 -7.10 -8.16
CA VAL A 233 -16.60 -8.06 -7.35
C VAL A 233 -18.05 -8.06 -7.85
N LEU A 234 -18.49 -9.20 -8.39
CA LEU A 234 -19.81 -9.36 -9.01
C LEU A 234 -20.85 -9.95 -8.05
N ASP A 235 -20.41 -10.66 -7.01
CA ASP A 235 -21.27 -11.26 -5.99
C ASP A 235 -20.93 -10.74 -4.58
N LEU A 236 -21.49 -9.58 -4.24
CA LEU A 236 -21.30 -8.97 -2.93
C LEU A 236 -21.92 -9.78 -1.78
N ALA A 237 -22.98 -10.54 -2.05
CA ALA A 237 -23.63 -11.35 -1.02
C ALA A 237 -22.74 -12.51 -0.58
N SER A 238 -22.15 -13.22 -1.54
CA SER A 238 -21.16 -14.27 -1.26
C SER A 238 -19.84 -13.70 -0.73
N ALA A 239 -19.48 -12.44 -1.09
CA ALA A 239 -18.31 -11.76 -0.52
C ALA A 239 -18.42 -11.58 1.01
N ALA A 240 -19.61 -11.29 1.53
CA ALA A 240 -19.82 -11.13 2.97
C ALA A 240 -19.60 -12.44 3.75
N VAL A 241 -19.86 -13.60 3.13
CA VAL A 241 -19.66 -14.92 3.74
C VAL A 241 -18.19 -15.15 4.07
N TRP A 242 -17.24 -14.64 3.28
CA TRP A 242 -15.81 -14.71 3.60
C TRP A 242 -15.46 -14.03 4.93
N GLY A 243 -16.14 -12.92 5.27
CA GLY A 243 -15.96 -12.25 6.55
C GLY A 243 -16.40 -13.11 7.73
N LEU A 244 -17.57 -13.74 7.62
CA LEU A 244 -18.12 -14.67 8.60
C LEU A 244 -17.17 -15.87 8.81
N LEU A 245 -16.74 -16.52 7.73
CA LEU A 245 -15.89 -17.71 7.79
C LEU A 245 -14.54 -17.42 8.46
N ARG A 246 -13.94 -16.26 8.20
CA ARG A 246 -12.71 -15.85 8.90
C ARG A 246 -12.92 -15.71 10.41
N SER A 247 -14.07 -15.20 10.85
CA SER A 247 -14.40 -15.15 12.29
C SER A 247 -14.53 -16.56 12.86
N ALA A 248 -15.31 -17.42 12.20
CA ALA A 248 -15.52 -18.81 12.64
C ALA A 248 -14.20 -19.60 12.75
N GLN A 249 -13.30 -19.45 11.77
CA GLN A 249 -11.95 -20.05 11.79
C GLN A 249 -11.08 -19.50 12.92
N SER A 250 -11.18 -18.21 13.22
CA SER A 250 -10.44 -17.62 14.34
C SER A 250 -10.93 -18.09 15.70
N GLU A 251 -12.23 -18.36 15.84
CA GLU A 251 -12.86 -18.84 17.08
C GLU A 251 -12.68 -20.35 17.27
N ASN A 252 -12.60 -21.10 16.19
CA ASN A 252 -12.44 -22.56 16.17
C ASN A 252 -11.20 -22.94 15.35
N PRO A 253 -9.99 -22.69 15.88
CA PRO A 253 -8.76 -23.12 15.23
C PRO A 253 -8.71 -24.65 15.24
N GLY A 254 -9.01 -25.24 14.10
CA GLY A 254 -8.85 -26.68 13.79
C GLY A 254 -7.68 -26.90 12.85
#